data_AF-A0A957PWG2-F1
#
_entry.id   AF-A0A957PWG2-F1
#
_cell.length_a   1.000
_cell.length_b   1.000
_cell.length_c   1.000
_cell.angle_alpha   90.00
_cell.angle_beta   90.00
_cell.angle_gamma   90.00
#
_symmetry.space_group_name_H-M   'P 1'
#
loop_
_entity.id
_entity.type
_entity.pdbx_description
1 polymer ?
#
loop_
_entity_poly.entity_id
_entity_poly.type
_entity_poly.pdbx_seq_one_letter_code
_entity_poly.pdbx_strand_id
1 'polypeptide(L)' 'MNTDFNDPNHHRPQYTAYLVRFWQDGPNSPWRASAQSVQTGEIVRFGSQQALYEFLENDVNNANNQRPDVQLHNE' A
#
# COMPACT_ATOMS: atom_id res chain seq x y z
N MET A 1 -6.52 -21.67 -25.42
CA MET A 1 -7.06 -20.80 -24.36
C MET A 1 -7.15 -21.66 -23.10
N ASN A 2 -6.08 -21.70 -22.31
CA ASN A 2 -6.05 -22.47 -21.07
C ASN A 2 -6.10 -21.48 -19.92
N THR A 3 -7.19 -21.54 -19.16
CA THR A 3 -7.38 -20.77 -17.94
C THR A 3 -6.74 -21.54 -16.78
N ASP A 4 -5.45 -21.28 -16.56
CA ASP A 4 -4.69 -21.79 -15.42
C ASP A 4 -5.06 -21.01 -14.15
N PHE A 5 -6.28 -21.19 -13.66
CA PHE A 5 -6.75 -20.59 -12.40
C PHE A 5 -6.33 -21.40 -11.15
N ASN A 6 -5.49 -22.44 -11.31
CA ASN A 6 -5.24 -23.41 -10.24
C ASN A 6 -3.77 -23.64 -9.90
N ASP A 7 -2.85 -22.77 -10.34
CA ASP A 7 -1.50 -22.76 -9.74
C ASP A 7 -1.55 -22.08 -8.36
N PRO A 8 -1.26 -22.82 -7.26
CA PRO A 8 -1.27 -22.32 -5.89
C PRO A 8 -0.17 -21.30 -5.60
N ASN A 9 0.76 -21.07 -6.54
CA ASN A 9 1.83 -20.07 -6.42
C ASN A 9 1.55 -18.76 -7.17
N HIS A 10 0.32 -18.55 -7.69
CA HIS A 10 -0.11 -17.26 -8.20
C HIS A 10 -0.16 -16.21 -7.07
N HIS A 11 0.98 -15.59 -6.79
CA HIS A 11 1.06 -14.32 -6.08
C HIS A 11 0.47 -13.24 -6.99
N ARG A 12 -0.86 -13.22 -7.10
CA ARG A 12 -1.54 -12.09 -7.73
C ARG A 12 -1.07 -10.85 -6.98
N PRO A 13 -0.57 -9.81 -7.68
CA PRO A 13 -0.19 -8.57 -7.02
C PRO A 13 -1.40 -8.12 -6.20
N GLN A 14 -1.23 -8.04 -4.89
CA GLN A 14 -2.30 -7.61 -4.01
C GLN A 14 -2.57 -6.15 -4.36
N TYR A 15 -3.72 -5.89 -4.99
CA TYR A 15 -4.10 -4.56 -5.44
C TYR A 15 -4.43 -3.71 -4.23
N THR A 16 -3.49 -2.91 -3.75
CA THR A 16 -3.70 -2.02 -2.61
C THR A 16 -4.11 -0.62 -3.06
N ALA A 17 -5.16 -0.08 -2.46
CA ALA A 17 -5.64 1.27 -2.72
C ALA A 17 -6.02 1.95 -1.40
N TYR A 18 -5.67 3.24 -1.28
CA TYR A 18 -5.96 4.06 -0.11
C TYR A 18 -6.71 5.34 -0.51
N LEU A 19 -7.74 5.69 0.27
CA LEU A 19 -8.31 7.03 0.25
C LEU A 19 -7.49 7.93 1.19
N VAL A 20 -6.78 8.88 0.61
CA VAL A 20 -5.98 9.86 1.36
C VAL A 20 -6.78 11.15 1.54
N ARG A 21 -6.79 11.66 2.76
CA ARG A 21 -7.38 12.96 3.09
C ARG A 21 -6.37 13.84 3.79
N PHE A 22 -6.28 15.09 3.36
CA PHE A 22 -5.51 16.14 4.01
C PHE A 22 -6.45 17.23 4.52
N TRP A 23 -6.20 17.75 5.72
CA TRP A 23 -6.96 18.87 6.27
C TRP A 23 -6.14 19.66 7.28
N GLN A 24 -6.61 20.87 7.60
CA GLN A 24 -6.14 21.69 8.70
C GLN A 24 -7.32 21.99 9.62
N ASP A 25 -7.10 21.99 10.94
CA ASP A 25 -8.15 22.33 11.91
C ASP A 25 -8.42 23.85 11.98
N GLY A 26 -7.57 24.66 11.35
CA GLY A 26 -7.66 26.12 11.27
C GLY A 26 -6.56 26.72 10.40
N PRO A 27 -6.61 28.04 10.11
CA PRO A 27 -5.71 28.69 9.15
C PRO A 27 -4.21 28.58 9.48
N ASN A 28 -3.88 28.44 10.76
CA ASN A 28 -2.50 28.31 11.25
C ASN A 28 -2.21 26.94 11.89
N SER A 29 -3.13 25.98 11.75
CA SER A 29 -2.95 24.64 12.29
C SER A 29 -2.02 23.82 11.39
N PRO A 30 -1.24 22.89 11.97
CA PRO A 30 -0.45 21.97 11.17
C PRO A 30 -1.35 21.13 10.27
N TRP A 31 -0.83 20.78 9.10
CA TRP A 31 -1.51 19.86 8.19
C TRP A 31 -1.58 18.47 8.80
N ARG A 32 -2.81 17.94 8.87
CA ARG A 32 -3.08 16.55 9.22
C ARG A 32 -3.36 15.74 7.98
N ALA A 33 -3.15 14.44 8.10
CA ALA A 33 -3.50 13.51 7.05
C ALA A 33 -4.14 12.24 7.62
N SER A 34 -4.87 11.52 6.78
CA SER A 34 -5.31 10.17 7.07
C SER A 34 -5.30 9.34 5.80
N ALA A 35 -4.98 8.06 5.93
CA ALA A 35 -5.14 7.06 4.88
C ALA A 35 -6.19 6.04 5.33
N GLN A 36 -7.16 5.77 4.47
CA GLN A 36 -8.12 4.69 4.67
C GLN A 36 -7.89 3.59 3.64
N SER A 37 -7.66 2.37 4.09
CA SER A 37 -7.58 1.20 3.20
C SER A 37 -8.95 0.93 2.58
N VAL A 38 -8.98 0.83 1.24
CA VAL A 38 -10.22 0.47 0.52
C VAL A 38 -10.59 -0.99 0.74
N GLN A 39 -9.60 -1.85 1.04
CA GLN A 39 -9.81 -3.29 1.24
C GLN A 39 -10.36 -3.62 2.63
N THR A 40 -9.75 -3.06 3.68
CA THR A 40 -10.06 -3.41 5.07
C THR A 40 -10.95 -2.36 5.74
N GLY A 41 -11.06 -1.16 5.15
CA GLY A 41 -11.73 -0.02 5.76
C GLY A 41 -10.95 0.63 6.90
N GLU A 42 -9.77 0.09 7.26
CA GLU A 42 -8.93 0.60 8.33
C GLU A 42 -8.47 2.03 8.05
N ILE A 43 -8.52 2.89 9.06
CA ILE A 43 -8.13 4.31 8.96
C ILE A 43 -6.94 4.58 9.86
N VAL A 44 -5.84 5.00 9.25
CA VAL A 44 -4.64 5.48 9.94
C VAL A 44 -4.61 7.00 9.89
N ARG A 45 -4.38 7.64 11.05
CA ARG A 45 -4.31 9.11 11.17
C ARG A 45 -2.87 9.55 11.41
N PHE A 46 -2.47 10.62 10.73
CA PHE A 46 -1.13 11.16 10.76
C PHE A 46 -1.15 12.62 11.22
N GLY A 47 -0.24 12.95 12.13
CA GLY A 47 -0.01 14.32 12.60
C GLY A 47 0.86 15.16 11.67
N SER A 48 1.45 14.55 10.63
CA SER A 48 2.29 15.19 9.64
C SER A 48 2.15 14.50 8.28
N GLN A 49 2.46 15.23 7.21
CA GLN A 49 2.49 14.67 5.85
C GLN A 49 3.63 13.65 5.69
N GLN A 50 4.76 13.90 6.36
CA GLN A 50 5.92 13.02 6.31
C GLN A 50 5.58 11.61 6.80
N ALA A 51 4.86 11.48 7.92
CA ALA A 51 4.46 10.19 8.46
C ALA A 51 3.51 9.41 7.53
N LEU A 52 2.68 10.12 6.75
CA LEU A 52 1.85 9.48 5.72
C LEU A 52 2.72 8.91 4.59
N TYR A 53 3.71 9.66 4.10
CA TYR A 53 4.57 9.20 3.01
C TYR A 53 5.41 8.00 3.43
N GLU A 54 5.99 8.02 4.63
CA GLU A 54 6.73 6.88 5.19
C GLU A 54 5.84 5.64 5.32
N PHE A 55 4.58 5.81 5.73
CA PHE A 55 3.61 4.71 5.78
C PHE A 55 3.36 4.10 4.40
N LEU A 56 3.08 4.93 3.38
CA LEU A 56 2.79 4.46 2.02
C LEU A 56 4.01 3.81 1.35
N GLU A 57 5.20 4.37 1.56
CA GLU A 57 6.45 3.81 1.04
C GLU A 57 6.74 2.43 1.65
N ASN A 58 6.55 2.28 2.97
CA ASN A 58 6.71 1.00 3.64
C ASN A 58 5.71 -0.05 3.13
N ASP A 59 4.46 0.34 2.88
CA ASP A 59 3.44 -0.57 2.35
C ASP A 59 3.79 -1.07 0.94
N VAL A 60 4.21 -0.15 0.06
CA VAL A 60 4.69 -0.49 -1.29
C VAL A 60 5.94 -1.38 -1.24
N ASN A 61 6.89 -1.07 -0.36
CA ASN A 61 8.11 -1.87 -0.20
C ASN A 61 7.82 -3.25 0.37
N ASN A 62 6.89 -3.39 1.30
CA ASN A 62 6.45 -4.69 1.80
C ASN A 62 5.78 -5.53 0.70
N ALA A 63 4.91 -4.93 -0.10
CA ALA A 63 4.29 -5.60 -1.24
C ALA A 63 5.34 -6.03 -2.29
N ASN A 64 6.39 -5.23 -2.50
CA ASN A 64 7.50 -5.59 -3.39
C ASN A 64 8.40 -6.68 -2.81
N ASN A 65 8.73 -6.62 -1.52
CA ASN A 65 9.57 -7.62 -0.83
C ASN A 65 8.87 -8.97 -0.71
N GLN A 66 7.53 -9.01 -0.75
CA GLN A 66 6.75 -10.24 -0.84
C GLN A 66 6.76 -10.89 -2.24
N ARG A 67 7.45 -10.30 -3.24
CA ARG A 67 7.73 -10.93 -4.54
C ARG A 67 9.17 -11.50 -4.56
N PRO A 68 9.41 -12.74 -4.09
CA PRO A 68 10.71 -13.39 -4.28
C PRO A 68 10.91 -13.99 -5.68
N ASP A 69 10.00 -13.78 -6.64
CA ASP A 69 10.05 -14.50 -7.92
C ASP A 69 10.81 -13.73 -9.03
N VAL A 70 12.13 -13.84 -8.96
CA VAL A 70 13.00 -14.10 -10.13
C VAL A 70 14.27 -14.78 -9.62
N GLN A 71 14.15 -16.04 -9.21
CA GLN A 71 15.30 -16.94 -9.18
C GLN A 71 15.60 -17.28 -10.65
N LEU A 72 16.51 -16.52 -11.26
CA LEU A 72 17.11 -16.84 -12.55
C LEU A 72 17.71 -18.26 -12.47
N HIS A 73 16.95 -19.25 -12.94
CA HIS A 73 17.51 -20.53 -13.35
C HIS A 73 18.34 -20.25 -14.60
N ASN A 74 19.61 -19.93 -14.39
CA ASN A 74 20.61 -19.94 -15.45
C ASN A 74 20.88 -21.42 -15.78
N GLU A 75 20.39 -21.86 -16.93
CA GLU A 75 20.85 -23.08 -17.60
C GLU A 75 22.33 -22.98 -18.01
#